data_AF-A0A6N6LBC4-F1
#
_entry.id   AF-A0A6N6LBC4-F1
#
_cell.length_a   1.000
_cell.length_b   1.000
_cell.length_c   1.000
_cell.angle_alpha   90.00
_cell.angle_beta   90.00
_cell.angle_gamma   90.00
#
_symmetry.space_group_name_H-M   'P 1'
#
loop_
_entity.id
_entity.type
_entity.pdbx_description
1 polymer ?
#
loop_
_entity_poly.entity_id
_entity_poly.type
_entity_poly.pdbx_seq_one_letter_code
_entity_poly.pdbx_strand_id
1 'polypeptide(L)'
;MRSAWRTLGLPLLCGLWLLPAGGRAEGASLFAQLMTPPGQHVARVTYPIEALVAQLRGQIAADGEPGDGLPLVLIPLGRSLQRHTAGAAHYFEAPRVVVAVTGEPPRTDRPLLRDRLYLGYHEAAGVLEVISYNDSAGRFDFEIVDDYRDGATPRLRAANRGLCLACHQNDAPIFSRQTWDETSGSPTVARLLAAAGRDFYGLNWRHGVDVANAIDDATDRANRLSLAQTVWQHGCASADRAAAVRCRARLLWRTLLDRLGSRSGGRLADDPALAPLAAHWAQHWPDGLPVPNPDIPNRQPFAATLPWQALPTDPAELRRIADVAERFDPLALRAPLGHWHADDAATLPNVIHALGQFIADVDITALDHALRGAAGMRAESLTLECTRRLRPAREDLDCQHASGLALSARHSADRLRVDRLVLGARPARAVPPFLRGADGRFHPAGPAPRTPDGAALRRIELTPDSIRILLTDDLGPLRAHLDRLVADTLAGHSDALADAPLPRAAVPAPLLPLP
;
A
#
# COMPACT_ATOMS: atom_id res chain seq x y z
N MET A 1 60.70 27.91 -50.42
CA MET A 1 59.46 27.46 -51.08
C MET A 1 58.44 27.16 -49.99
N ARG A 2 57.29 27.85 -50.03
CA ARG A 2 55.92 27.51 -49.53
C ARG A 2 55.82 26.46 -48.40
N SER A 3 55.11 26.64 -47.28
CA SER A 3 53.93 27.47 -47.00
C SER A 3 53.53 27.38 -45.52
N ALA A 4 53.31 28.55 -44.90
CA ALA A 4 52.28 28.98 -43.95
C ALA A 4 51.81 28.11 -42.76
N TRP A 5 51.96 28.76 -41.60
CA TRP A 5 51.35 28.54 -40.30
C TRP A 5 49.81 28.63 -40.32
N ARG A 6 49.15 27.90 -39.39
CA ARG A 6 48.06 28.42 -38.56
C ARG A 6 47.71 27.46 -37.41
N THR A 7 48.05 27.90 -36.21
CA THR A 7 47.56 27.49 -34.90
C THR A 7 46.08 27.83 -34.74
N LEU A 8 45.27 26.86 -34.31
CA LEU A 8 43.94 27.08 -33.74
C LEU A 8 43.79 26.13 -32.54
N GLY A 9 43.67 26.72 -31.36
CA GLY A 9 43.51 26.01 -30.09
C GLY A 9 42.18 25.28 -30.02
N LEU A 10 42.24 24.03 -29.57
CA LEU A 10 41.06 23.28 -29.12
C LEU A 10 40.74 23.71 -27.68
N PRO A 11 39.50 24.09 -27.36
CA PRO A 11 39.09 24.30 -25.99
C PRO A 11 38.96 22.94 -25.28
N LEU A 12 39.54 22.85 -24.08
CA LEU A 12 39.21 21.80 -23.11
C LEU A 12 37.71 21.88 -22.80
N LEU A 13 36.90 21.05 -23.46
CA LEU A 13 35.57 20.72 -23.00
C LEU A 13 35.73 19.62 -21.93
N CYS A 14 35.86 20.04 -20.68
CA CYS A 14 35.52 19.21 -19.53
C CYS A 14 34.04 18.86 -19.60
N GLY A 15 33.72 17.77 -20.33
CA GLY A 15 32.45 17.09 -20.19
C GLY A 15 32.38 16.49 -18.80
N LEU A 16 31.75 17.19 -17.86
CA LEU A 16 31.12 16.55 -16.72
C LEU A 16 30.11 15.55 -17.29
N TRP A 17 30.50 14.28 -17.34
CA TRP A 17 29.56 13.19 -17.43
C TRP A 17 28.76 13.22 -16.13
N LEU A 18 27.60 13.88 -16.17
CA LEU A 18 26.49 13.54 -15.29
C LEU A 18 26.19 12.07 -15.57
N LEU A 19 26.78 11.19 -14.78
CA LEU A 19 26.35 9.80 -14.65
C LEU A 19 24.85 9.86 -14.31
N PRO A 20 23.95 9.29 -15.11
CA PRO A 20 22.58 9.14 -14.68
C PRO A 20 22.62 8.30 -13.41
N ALA A 21 21.98 8.79 -12.35
CA ALA A 21 21.70 7.98 -11.17
C ALA A 21 21.11 6.64 -11.64
N GLY A 22 21.70 5.53 -11.19
CA GLY A 22 21.48 4.20 -11.75
C GLY A 22 20.00 3.91 -11.99
N GLY A 23 19.63 3.80 -13.27
CA GLY A 23 18.31 3.35 -13.67
C GLY A 23 18.09 1.95 -13.11
N ARG A 24 17.06 1.81 -12.26
CA ARG A 24 16.46 0.49 -11.99
C ARG A 24 16.04 -0.11 -13.34
N ALA A 25 15.93 -1.42 -13.43
CA ALA A 25 15.40 -2.08 -14.63
C ALA A 25 13.97 -1.56 -14.91
N GLU A 26 13.84 -0.51 -15.72
CA GLU A 26 12.56 0.05 -16.15
C GLU A 26 11.76 -1.05 -16.85
N GLY A 27 10.48 -1.17 -16.53
CA GLY A 27 9.63 -2.24 -17.06
C GLY A 27 9.51 -3.50 -16.20
N ALA A 28 10.33 -3.66 -15.15
CA ALA A 28 10.37 -4.89 -14.35
C ALA A 28 9.47 -4.83 -13.10
N SER A 29 9.06 -6.00 -12.57
CA SER A 29 8.33 -6.12 -11.31
C SER A 29 9.15 -5.58 -10.13
N LEU A 30 8.50 -5.21 -9.02
CA LEU A 30 9.19 -4.75 -7.81
C LEU A 30 10.17 -5.79 -7.26
N PHE A 31 9.87 -7.07 -7.38
CA PHE A 31 10.78 -8.15 -6.99
C PHE A 31 12.03 -8.16 -7.88
N ALA A 32 11.86 -8.16 -9.20
CA ALA A 32 12.96 -8.12 -10.14
C ALA A 32 13.84 -6.87 -9.92
N GLN A 33 13.23 -5.71 -9.67
CA GLN A 33 13.96 -4.49 -9.32
C GLN A 33 14.76 -4.63 -8.02
N LEU A 34 14.18 -5.25 -6.97
CA LEU A 34 14.85 -5.45 -5.69
C LEU A 34 16.01 -6.45 -5.79
N MET A 35 15.88 -7.47 -6.64
CA MET A 35 16.90 -8.50 -6.87
C MET A 35 17.97 -8.05 -7.86
N THR A 36 17.78 -6.96 -8.60
CA THR A 36 18.76 -6.46 -9.57
C THR A 36 19.70 -5.46 -8.90
N PRO A 37 20.99 -5.79 -8.73
CA PRO A 37 21.93 -4.86 -8.11
C PRO A 37 22.08 -3.56 -8.94
N PRO A 38 22.40 -2.43 -8.30
CA PRO A 38 22.64 -1.18 -9.01
C PRO A 38 23.66 -1.34 -10.14
N GLY A 39 23.34 -0.83 -11.33
CA GLY A 39 24.21 -0.91 -12.52
C GLY A 39 24.25 -2.28 -13.20
N GLN A 40 23.40 -3.24 -12.80
CA GLN A 40 23.26 -4.53 -13.46
C GLN A 40 21.92 -4.65 -14.19
N HIS A 41 21.86 -5.55 -15.16
CA HIS A 41 20.64 -5.86 -15.93
C HIS A 41 20.05 -7.23 -15.60
N VAL A 42 20.72 -8.01 -14.74
CA VAL A 42 20.34 -9.38 -14.39
C VAL A 42 20.06 -9.44 -12.90
N ALA A 43 18.88 -9.95 -12.56
CA ALA A 43 18.49 -10.20 -11.18
C ALA A 43 19.38 -11.28 -10.54
N ARG A 44 19.84 -11.01 -9.32
CA ARG A 44 20.54 -11.98 -8.46
C ARG A 44 19.64 -12.25 -7.26
N VAL A 45 18.88 -13.34 -7.35
CA VAL A 45 17.93 -13.68 -6.29
C VAL A 45 18.68 -14.19 -5.07
N THR A 46 18.38 -13.60 -3.91
CA THR A 46 18.98 -13.97 -2.63
C THR A 46 18.56 -15.38 -2.22
N TYR A 47 19.55 -16.18 -1.83
CA TYR A 47 19.41 -17.55 -1.31
C TYR A 47 20.26 -17.66 -0.03
N PRO A 48 19.83 -18.43 0.99
CA PRO A 48 18.59 -19.22 1.09
C PRO A 48 17.35 -18.38 1.47
N ILE A 49 16.19 -19.02 1.67
CA ILE A 49 14.89 -18.35 1.88
C ILE A 49 14.91 -17.44 3.10
N GLU A 50 15.59 -17.83 4.18
CA GLU A 50 15.74 -17.03 5.39
C GLU A 50 16.53 -15.74 5.15
N ALA A 51 17.52 -15.76 4.24
CA ALA A 51 18.26 -14.58 3.84
C ALA A 51 17.41 -13.65 2.97
N LEU A 52 16.59 -14.22 2.07
CA LEU A 52 15.63 -13.44 1.28
C LEU A 52 14.57 -12.77 2.18
N VAL A 53 14.00 -13.52 3.12
CA VAL A 53 13.05 -13.00 4.12
C VAL A 53 13.70 -11.88 4.96
N ALA A 54 14.95 -12.04 5.38
CA ALA A 54 15.69 -11.01 6.10
C ALA A 54 15.91 -9.75 5.25
N GLN A 55 16.25 -9.89 3.96
CA GLN A 55 16.38 -8.76 3.03
C GLN A 55 15.06 -8.01 2.87
N LEU A 56 13.93 -8.73 2.73
CA LEU A 56 12.60 -8.14 2.64
C LEU A 56 12.23 -7.41 3.93
N ARG A 57 12.49 -8.01 5.09
CA ARG A 57 12.27 -7.38 6.39
C ARG A 57 13.04 -6.07 6.52
N GLY A 58 14.28 -6.01 6.02
CA GLY A 58 15.07 -4.78 5.96
C GLY A 58 14.51 -3.67 5.05
N GLN A 59 13.53 -3.97 4.18
CA GLN A 59 12.83 -2.93 3.39
C GLN A 59 11.69 -2.24 4.15
N ILE A 60 11.17 -2.87 5.22
CA ILE A 60 9.96 -2.44 5.93
C ILE A 60 10.17 -2.14 7.41
N ALA A 61 11.24 -2.67 8.03
CA ALA A 61 11.52 -2.40 9.43
C ALA A 61 12.14 -1.00 9.61
N ALA A 62 11.60 -0.21 10.53
CA ALA A 62 12.26 0.99 11.05
C ALA A 62 13.38 0.56 12.02
N ASP A 63 14.44 1.38 12.12
CA ASP A 63 15.57 1.08 12.99
C ASP A 63 15.11 0.82 14.44
N GLY A 64 15.36 -0.39 14.96
CA GLY A 64 15.13 -0.76 16.36
C GLY A 64 13.77 -1.39 16.71
N GLU A 65 12.80 -1.43 15.79
CA GLU A 65 11.49 -2.05 16.04
C GLU A 65 11.29 -3.30 15.16
N PRO A 66 11.10 -4.50 15.74
CA PRO A 66 10.78 -5.70 14.97
C PRO A 66 9.38 -5.57 14.36
N GLY A 67 9.32 -5.15 13.08
CA GLY A 67 8.07 -5.05 12.34
C GLY A 67 7.43 -6.42 12.07
N ASP A 68 6.13 -6.51 12.35
CA ASP A 68 5.19 -7.61 12.06
C ASP A 68 4.71 -7.64 10.58
N GLY A 69 5.20 -6.72 9.76
CA GLY A 69 4.75 -6.48 8.37
C GLY A 69 5.18 -7.51 7.31
N LEU A 70 5.56 -8.72 7.71
CA LEU A 70 5.98 -9.80 6.81
C LEU A 70 5.39 -11.14 7.28
N PRO A 71 4.05 -11.29 7.29
CA PRO A 71 3.40 -12.52 7.70
C PRO A 71 3.85 -13.69 6.83
N LEU A 72 4.04 -14.83 7.50
CA LEU A 72 4.55 -16.05 6.90
C LEU A 72 3.79 -17.24 7.46
N VAL A 73 3.38 -18.15 6.58
CA VAL A 73 2.70 -19.39 6.97
C VAL A 73 3.32 -20.60 6.27
N LEU A 74 3.22 -21.77 6.89
CA LEU A 74 3.57 -23.05 6.27
C LEU A 74 2.29 -23.78 5.81
N ILE A 75 2.31 -24.33 4.60
CA ILE A 75 1.18 -25.02 3.98
C ILE A 75 1.63 -26.40 3.48
N PRO A 76 1.46 -27.46 4.29
CA PRO A 76 1.87 -28.82 3.92
C PRO A 76 0.93 -29.47 2.89
N LEU A 77 -0.38 -29.17 2.96
CA LEU A 77 -1.42 -29.79 2.14
C LEU A 77 -2.11 -28.74 1.25
N GLY A 78 -1.31 -27.95 0.54
CA GLY A 78 -1.77 -26.78 -0.21
C GLY A 78 -2.49 -27.08 -1.53
N ARG A 79 -2.92 -26.01 -2.21
CA ARG A 79 -3.65 -26.06 -3.49
C ARG A 79 -2.83 -25.57 -4.68
N SER A 80 -1.52 -25.38 -4.51
CA SER A 80 -0.65 -24.89 -5.57
C SER A 80 -0.40 -25.94 -6.65
N LEU A 81 0.18 -25.52 -7.77
CA LEU A 81 0.60 -26.44 -8.84
C LEU A 81 1.67 -27.43 -8.35
N GLN A 82 2.50 -27.02 -7.39
CA GLN A 82 3.56 -27.85 -6.82
C GLN A 82 3.12 -28.75 -5.66
N ARG A 83 1.82 -28.81 -5.33
CA ARG A 83 1.29 -29.46 -4.11
C ARG A 83 1.67 -30.93 -3.93
N HIS A 84 2.03 -31.65 -5.00
CA HIS A 84 2.39 -33.08 -4.93
C HIS A 84 3.90 -33.33 -4.91
N THR A 85 4.74 -32.29 -5.01
CA THR A 85 6.18 -32.43 -5.26
C THR A 85 6.95 -33.04 -4.09
N ALA A 86 6.55 -32.75 -2.85
CA ALA A 86 7.12 -33.43 -1.67
C ALA A 86 6.78 -34.93 -1.63
N GLY A 87 5.69 -35.36 -2.26
CA GLY A 87 5.12 -36.68 -2.07
C GLY A 87 4.43 -36.84 -0.72
N ALA A 88 3.43 -37.74 -0.64
CA ALA A 88 2.54 -37.82 0.52
C ALA A 88 3.21 -38.21 1.84
N ALA A 89 4.39 -38.85 1.78
CA ALA A 89 5.18 -39.16 2.97
C ALA A 89 5.88 -37.93 3.57
N HIS A 90 6.07 -36.86 2.79
CA HIS A 90 6.92 -35.72 3.17
C HIS A 90 6.18 -34.37 3.19
N TYR A 91 4.84 -34.37 3.10
CA TYR A 91 4.06 -33.12 3.10
C TYR A 91 4.36 -32.21 4.31
N PHE A 92 4.56 -32.80 5.48
CA PHE A 92 4.88 -32.07 6.72
C PHE A 92 6.37 -31.87 6.95
N GLU A 93 7.22 -32.57 6.20
CA GLU A 93 8.66 -32.35 6.22
C GLU A 93 9.02 -31.17 5.33
N ALA A 94 8.47 -31.08 4.12
CA ALA A 94 8.76 -30.01 3.16
C ALA A 94 7.49 -29.20 2.81
N PRO A 95 6.87 -28.50 3.79
CA PRO A 95 5.69 -27.68 3.53
C PRO A 95 6.04 -26.48 2.65
N ARG A 96 5.06 -25.99 1.89
CA ARG A 96 5.21 -24.74 1.14
C ARG A 96 5.26 -23.56 2.11
N VAL A 97 6.26 -22.71 1.99
CA VAL A 97 6.33 -21.44 2.71
C VAL A 97 5.60 -20.39 1.89
N VAL A 98 4.67 -19.66 2.51
CA VAL A 98 4.02 -18.50 1.88
C VAL A 98 4.36 -17.25 2.68
N VAL A 99 4.78 -16.19 1.99
CA VAL A 99 5.11 -14.89 2.60
C VAL A 99 4.36 -13.80 1.85
N ALA A 100 3.82 -12.83 2.58
CA ALA A 100 3.28 -11.59 2.01
C ALA A 100 3.94 -10.39 2.68
N VAL A 101 4.13 -9.30 1.93
CA VAL A 101 4.59 -8.03 2.51
C VAL A 101 3.39 -7.17 2.86
N THR A 102 3.20 -6.88 4.15
CA THR A 102 2.10 -6.05 4.67
C THR A 102 2.58 -4.75 5.33
N GLY A 103 3.86 -4.68 5.67
CA GLY A 103 4.50 -3.49 6.24
C GLY A 103 4.84 -2.43 5.19
N GLU A 104 4.80 -1.18 5.63
CA GLU A 104 5.18 -0.02 4.80
C GLU A 104 6.67 0.29 4.87
N PRO A 105 7.24 0.95 3.84
CA PRO A 105 8.63 1.38 3.89
C PRO A 105 8.83 2.45 4.98
N PRO A 106 9.93 2.38 5.75
CA PRO A 106 10.23 3.37 6.78
C PRO A 106 10.79 4.69 6.22
N ARG A 107 11.16 4.71 4.93
CA ARG A 107 11.81 5.84 4.25
C ARG A 107 11.28 6.00 2.83
N THR A 108 11.26 7.24 2.33
CA THR A 108 10.72 7.59 1.01
C THR A 108 11.52 7.02 -0.16
N ASP A 109 12.80 6.69 0.02
CA ASP A 109 13.69 6.13 -1.02
C ASP A 109 13.54 4.60 -1.21
N ARG A 110 12.84 3.93 -0.29
CA ARG A 110 12.55 2.49 -0.35
C ARG A 110 11.31 2.21 -1.20
N PRO A 111 11.26 1.08 -1.93
CA PRO A 111 10.06 0.70 -2.70
C PRO A 111 8.85 0.41 -1.78
N LEU A 112 7.64 0.63 -2.31
CA LEU A 112 6.40 0.29 -1.59
C LEU A 112 6.07 -1.17 -1.90
N LEU A 113 6.47 -2.07 -1.01
CA LEU A 113 6.24 -3.51 -1.19
C LEU A 113 4.92 -3.99 -0.56
N ARG A 114 4.34 -3.20 0.35
CA ARG A 114 3.06 -3.46 0.99
C ARG A 114 1.99 -3.82 -0.04
N ASP A 115 1.37 -4.99 0.17
CA ASP A 115 0.29 -5.56 -0.63
C ASP A 115 0.68 -5.76 -2.12
N ARG A 116 1.98 -5.78 -2.42
CA ARG A 116 2.54 -5.80 -3.78
C ARG A 116 3.56 -6.91 -4.03
N LEU A 117 3.93 -7.67 -2.99
CA LEU A 117 4.89 -8.76 -3.11
C LEU A 117 4.48 -9.96 -2.27
N TYR A 118 4.38 -11.10 -2.94
CA TYR A 118 4.02 -12.39 -2.36
C TYR A 118 4.97 -13.46 -2.87
N LEU A 119 5.36 -14.36 -1.97
CA LEU A 119 6.28 -15.47 -2.25
C LEU A 119 5.64 -16.81 -1.89
N GLY A 120 5.91 -17.83 -2.70
CA GLY A 120 5.60 -19.22 -2.43
C GLY A 120 6.83 -20.09 -2.65
N TYR A 121 7.55 -20.47 -1.58
CA TYR A 121 8.73 -21.31 -1.66
C TYR A 121 8.39 -22.78 -1.41
N HIS A 122 8.91 -23.67 -2.26
CA HIS A 122 8.73 -25.12 -2.12
C HIS A 122 10.09 -25.83 -2.26
N GLU A 123 10.67 -26.28 -1.14
CA GLU A 123 11.99 -26.91 -1.07
C GLU A 123 12.10 -28.15 -1.97
N ALA A 124 11.14 -29.07 -1.89
CA ALA A 124 11.16 -30.29 -2.70
C ALA A 124 11.13 -30.02 -4.22
N ALA A 125 10.58 -28.88 -4.64
CA ALA A 125 10.58 -28.46 -6.04
C ALA A 125 11.85 -27.66 -6.41
N GLY A 126 12.59 -27.12 -5.43
CA GLY A 126 13.67 -26.18 -5.66
C GLY A 126 13.20 -24.90 -6.37
N VAL A 127 11.98 -24.44 -6.05
CA VAL A 127 11.31 -23.33 -6.75
C VAL A 127 10.78 -22.30 -5.75
N LEU A 128 10.94 -21.02 -6.11
CA LEU A 128 10.24 -19.90 -5.50
C LEU A 128 9.26 -19.29 -6.53
N GLU A 129 7.97 -19.30 -6.21
CA GLU A 129 6.93 -18.62 -6.97
C GLU A 129 6.79 -17.20 -6.44
N VAL A 130 6.71 -16.21 -7.34
CA VAL A 130 6.66 -14.79 -6.99
C VAL A 130 5.47 -14.14 -7.69
N ILE A 131 4.67 -13.40 -6.91
CA ILE A 131 3.66 -12.49 -7.45
C ILE A 131 4.08 -11.09 -7.03
N SER A 132 4.44 -10.25 -7.99
CA SER A 132 4.99 -8.94 -7.72
C SER A 132 4.37 -7.86 -8.59
N TYR A 133 3.99 -6.74 -7.99
CA TYR A 133 3.44 -5.62 -8.72
C TYR A 133 4.49 -4.97 -9.63
N ASN A 134 4.08 -4.58 -10.83
CA ASN A 134 4.90 -3.87 -11.80
C ASN A 134 4.30 -2.47 -12.01
N ASP A 135 4.95 -1.47 -11.43
CA ASP A 135 4.46 -0.08 -11.47
C ASP A 135 4.33 0.45 -12.90
N SER A 136 5.24 0.07 -13.80
CA SER A 136 5.24 0.54 -15.19
C SER A 136 4.14 -0.12 -16.03
N ALA A 137 3.73 -1.34 -15.68
CA ALA A 137 2.68 -2.07 -16.37
C ALA A 137 1.30 -1.92 -15.69
N GLY A 138 1.24 -1.36 -14.49
CA GLY A 138 0.00 -1.17 -13.72
C GLY A 138 -0.67 -2.47 -13.26
N ARG A 139 0.07 -3.56 -13.13
CA ARG A 139 -0.49 -4.90 -12.84
C ARG A 139 0.49 -5.79 -12.08
N PHE A 140 0.03 -6.95 -11.62
CA PHE A 140 0.90 -7.98 -11.07
C PHE A 140 1.53 -8.83 -12.17
N ASP A 141 2.83 -9.06 -12.04
CA ASP A 141 3.56 -10.06 -12.79
C ASP A 141 3.69 -11.35 -11.97
N PHE A 142 3.66 -12.47 -12.69
CA PHE A 142 3.84 -13.81 -12.14
C PHE A 142 5.19 -14.33 -12.59
N GLU A 143 6.06 -14.64 -11.63
CA GLU A 143 7.44 -15.01 -11.88
C GLU A 143 7.79 -16.30 -11.13
N ILE A 144 8.76 -17.03 -11.66
CA ILE A 144 9.30 -18.26 -11.06
C ILE A 144 10.81 -18.07 -10.94
N VAL A 145 11.36 -18.41 -9.78
CA VAL A 145 12.78 -18.61 -9.60
C VAL A 145 13.04 -20.12 -9.59
N ASP A 146 13.61 -20.60 -10.69
CA ASP A 146 14.09 -21.98 -10.78
C ASP A 146 15.41 -22.13 -10.03
N ASP A 147 15.80 -23.37 -9.76
CA ASP A 147 17.10 -23.70 -9.16
C ASP A 147 17.33 -23.04 -7.78
N TYR A 148 16.26 -22.80 -7.03
CA TYR A 148 16.29 -22.24 -5.68
C TYR A 148 16.56 -23.33 -4.64
N ARG A 149 17.79 -23.84 -4.62
CA ARG A 149 18.26 -24.94 -3.75
C ARG A 149 19.78 -24.93 -3.59
N ASP A 150 20.27 -25.69 -2.62
CA ASP A 150 21.70 -25.80 -2.32
C ASP A 150 22.52 -26.25 -3.52
N GLY A 151 23.69 -25.64 -3.70
CA GLY A 151 24.62 -25.94 -4.78
C GLY A 151 24.17 -25.48 -6.17
N ALA A 152 23.04 -24.78 -6.29
CA ALA A 152 22.54 -24.23 -7.55
C ALA A 152 22.54 -22.69 -7.55
N THR A 153 22.35 -22.09 -8.72
CA THR A 153 22.22 -20.64 -8.88
C THR A 153 20.76 -20.31 -9.21
N PRO A 154 20.04 -19.58 -8.34
CA PRO A 154 18.67 -19.17 -8.59
C PRO A 154 18.51 -18.39 -9.91
N ARG A 155 17.51 -18.73 -10.72
CA ARG A 155 17.23 -18.06 -12.00
C ARG A 155 15.81 -17.54 -12.06
N LEU A 156 15.65 -16.22 -12.04
CA LEU A 156 14.36 -15.55 -12.19
C LEU A 156 13.90 -15.58 -13.65
N ARG A 157 12.65 -16.00 -13.88
CA ARG A 157 11.97 -15.90 -15.18
C ARG A 157 10.49 -15.57 -15.01
N ALA A 158 9.88 -15.03 -16.06
CA ALA A 158 8.43 -14.93 -16.13
C ALA A 158 7.76 -16.31 -16.13
N ALA A 159 6.62 -16.43 -15.45
CA ALA A 159 5.74 -17.57 -15.54
C ALA A 159 4.88 -17.51 -16.81
N ASN A 160 4.26 -18.63 -17.18
CA ASN A 160 3.21 -18.59 -18.20
C ASN A 160 1.97 -17.89 -17.60
N ARG A 161 1.78 -16.62 -17.98
CA ARG A 161 0.71 -15.79 -17.46
C ARG A 161 -0.69 -16.38 -17.68
N GLY A 162 -0.95 -16.99 -18.84
CA GLY A 162 -2.24 -17.62 -19.11
C GLY A 162 -2.55 -18.75 -18.13
N LEU A 163 -1.54 -19.54 -17.75
CA LEU A 163 -1.67 -20.56 -16.71
C LEU A 163 -1.94 -19.95 -15.33
N CYS A 164 -1.23 -18.87 -14.97
CA CYS A 164 -1.44 -18.18 -13.70
C CYS A 164 -2.85 -17.59 -13.59
N LEU A 165 -3.37 -16.98 -14.65
CA LEU A 165 -4.69 -16.34 -14.68
C LEU A 165 -5.86 -17.32 -14.57
N ALA A 166 -5.67 -18.61 -14.87
CA ALA A 166 -6.70 -19.62 -14.64
C ALA A 166 -7.09 -19.69 -13.14
N CYS A 167 -6.11 -19.62 -12.25
CA CYS A 167 -6.36 -19.52 -10.81
C CYS A 167 -6.53 -18.06 -10.39
N HIS A 168 -5.63 -17.17 -10.80
CA HIS A 168 -5.60 -15.75 -10.45
C HIS A 168 -6.53 -14.91 -11.34
N GLN A 169 -7.83 -15.20 -11.27
CA GLN A 169 -8.88 -14.64 -12.14
C GLN A 169 -8.94 -13.10 -12.15
N ASN A 170 -8.42 -12.43 -11.12
CA ASN A 170 -8.40 -10.98 -10.99
C ASN A 170 -7.06 -10.33 -11.42
N ASP A 171 -6.15 -11.12 -11.99
CA ASP A 171 -4.79 -10.68 -12.32
C ASP A 171 -4.01 -10.14 -11.10
N ALA A 172 -4.24 -10.79 -9.95
CA ALA A 172 -3.72 -10.40 -8.65
C ALA A 172 -3.60 -11.64 -7.73
N PRO A 173 -2.90 -11.55 -6.58
CA PRO A 173 -2.83 -12.63 -5.60
C PRO A 173 -4.21 -13.13 -5.16
N ILE A 174 -4.30 -14.42 -4.81
CA ILE A 174 -5.50 -15.07 -4.27
C ILE A 174 -5.07 -15.98 -3.12
N PHE A 175 -5.87 -16.06 -2.06
CA PHE A 175 -5.61 -16.94 -0.94
C PHE A 175 -6.93 -17.41 -0.31
N SER A 176 -6.82 -18.36 0.62
CA SER A 176 -8.00 -18.80 1.35
C SER A 176 -8.45 -17.72 2.32
N ARG A 177 -9.76 -17.48 2.35
CA ARG A 177 -10.38 -16.66 3.40
C ARG A 177 -10.08 -17.22 4.79
N GLN A 178 -10.21 -16.35 5.80
CA GLN A 178 -10.16 -16.74 7.21
C GLN A 178 -11.05 -17.95 7.52
N THR A 179 -10.62 -18.91 8.36
CA THR A 179 -9.40 -18.97 9.20
C THR A 179 -8.16 -19.56 8.52
N TRP A 180 -8.31 -20.07 7.29
CA TRP A 180 -7.26 -20.74 6.51
C TRP A 180 -6.62 -21.96 7.21
N ASP A 181 -7.43 -23.01 7.41
CA ASP A 181 -7.11 -24.18 8.23
C ASP A 181 -6.08 -25.15 7.62
N GLU A 182 -5.60 -24.86 6.41
CA GLU A 182 -4.50 -25.57 5.75
C GLU A 182 -3.11 -25.08 6.18
N THR A 183 -3.04 -23.97 6.92
CA THR A 183 -1.79 -23.31 7.31
C THR A 183 -1.29 -23.75 8.68
N SER A 184 -0.06 -23.40 9.02
CA SER A 184 0.52 -23.47 10.37
C SER A 184 -0.28 -22.72 11.45
N GLY A 185 -1.24 -21.85 11.08
CA GLY A 185 -2.16 -21.24 12.04
C GLY A 185 -3.22 -22.20 12.60
N SER A 186 -3.46 -23.33 11.92
CA SER A 186 -4.35 -24.40 12.38
C SER A 186 -3.67 -25.23 13.48
N PRO A 187 -4.31 -25.47 14.64
CA PRO A 187 -3.72 -26.29 15.72
C PRO A 187 -3.33 -27.69 15.26
N THR A 188 -4.13 -28.31 14.38
CA THR A 188 -3.85 -29.65 13.86
C THR A 188 -2.63 -29.66 12.96
N VAL A 189 -2.55 -28.72 12.02
CA VAL A 189 -1.41 -28.60 11.09
C VAL A 189 -0.14 -28.27 11.88
N ALA A 190 -0.21 -27.34 12.84
CA ALA A 190 0.92 -26.97 13.70
C ALA A 190 1.46 -28.17 14.50
N ARG A 191 0.57 -29.05 14.99
CA ARG A 191 0.96 -30.27 15.72
C ARG A 191 1.67 -31.28 14.79
N LEU A 192 1.19 -31.46 13.56
CA LEU A 192 1.85 -32.32 12.57
C LEU A 192 3.21 -31.77 12.14
N LEU A 193 3.31 -30.47 11.89
CA LEU A 193 4.59 -29.80 11.59
C LEU A 193 5.58 -29.92 12.75
N ALA A 194 5.10 -29.79 13.99
CA ALA A 194 5.93 -29.99 15.19
C ALA A 194 6.43 -31.44 15.31
N ALA A 195 5.59 -32.42 14.97
CA ALA A 195 5.95 -33.83 14.98
C ALA A 195 6.99 -34.21 13.92
N ALA A 196 7.03 -33.48 12.79
CA ALA A 196 8.08 -33.64 11.78
C ALA A 196 9.48 -33.21 12.28
N GLY A 197 9.57 -32.44 13.37
CA GLY A 197 10.82 -32.17 14.07
C GLY A 197 11.83 -31.28 13.33
N ARG A 198 11.41 -30.56 12.28
CA ARG A 198 12.27 -29.64 11.51
C ARG A 198 12.24 -28.21 12.07
N ASP A 199 13.30 -27.46 11.78
CA ASP A 199 13.44 -26.04 12.09
C ASP A 199 12.78 -25.12 11.05
N PHE A 200 12.42 -25.67 9.89
CA PHE A 200 11.83 -24.98 8.74
C PHE A 200 12.57 -23.69 8.40
N TYR A 201 13.89 -23.85 8.13
CA TYR A 201 14.80 -22.77 7.71
C TYR A 201 14.96 -21.66 8.76
N GLY A 202 14.69 -21.96 10.04
CA GLY A 202 14.75 -20.99 11.13
C GLY A 202 13.66 -19.91 11.06
N LEU A 203 12.62 -20.10 10.24
CA LEU A 203 11.52 -19.15 10.09
C LEU A 203 10.57 -19.21 11.30
N ASN A 204 10.02 -18.06 11.69
CA ASN A 204 9.01 -18.01 12.74
C ASN A 204 7.64 -18.44 12.20
N TRP A 205 7.37 -19.75 12.20
CA TRP A 205 6.13 -20.33 11.67
C TRP A 205 5.09 -20.67 12.73
N ARG A 206 5.41 -20.53 14.02
CA ARG A 206 4.48 -20.80 15.12
C ARG A 206 3.72 -19.52 15.47
N HIS A 207 2.50 -19.42 14.94
CA HIS A 207 1.64 -18.25 15.11
C HIS A 207 0.16 -18.68 15.17
N GLY A 208 -0.71 -17.75 15.52
CA GLY A 208 -2.16 -17.95 15.47
C GLY A 208 -2.73 -17.75 14.06
N VAL A 209 -4.06 -17.71 14.00
CA VAL A 209 -4.82 -17.42 12.77
C VAL A 209 -4.68 -15.97 12.31
N ASP A 210 -4.23 -15.07 13.19
CA ASP A 210 -4.00 -13.65 12.91
C ASP A 210 -2.98 -13.41 11.79
N VAL A 211 -1.93 -14.23 11.71
CA VAL A 211 -0.92 -14.12 10.64
C VAL A 211 -1.50 -14.56 9.28
N ALA A 212 -2.30 -15.61 9.26
CA ALA A 212 -2.99 -16.04 8.02
C ALA A 212 -4.02 -14.98 7.58
N ASN A 213 -4.76 -14.41 8.55
CA ASN A 213 -5.69 -13.31 8.33
C ASN A 213 -4.98 -12.06 7.77
N ALA A 214 -3.76 -11.74 8.21
CA ALA A 214 -3.00 -10.62 7.67
C ALA A 214 -2.64 -10.80 6.18
N ILE A 215 -2.39 -12.05 5.74
CA ILE A 215 -2.18 -12.37 4.31
C ILE A 215 -3.49 -12.22 3.53
N ASP A 216 -4.60 -12.70 4.07
CA ASP A 216 -5.95 -12.56 3.50
C ASP A 216 -6.30 -11.07 3.29
N ASP A 217 -6.20 -10.26 4.34
CA ASP A 217 -6.44 -8.81 4.31
C ASP A 217 -5.51 -8.09 3.31
N ALA A 218 -4.26 -8.55 3.17
CA ALA A 218 -3.32 -8.00 2.19
C ALA A 218 -3.77 -8.29 0.76
N THR A 219 -4.32 -9.47 0.54
CA THR A 219 -4.78 -9.95 -0.77
C THR A 219 -6.01 -9.18 -1.22
N ASP A 220 -6.93 -8.90 -0.31
CA ASP A 220 -8.04 -7.96 -0.51
C ASP A 220 -7.55 -6.58 -0.98
N ARG A 221 -6.54 -6.04 -0.31
CA ARG A 221 -5.96 -4.74 -0.67
C ARG A 221 -5.24 -4.78 -2.02
N ALA A 222 -4.44 -5.82 -2.28
CA ALA A 222 -3.74 -6.03 -3.55
C ALA A 222 -4.69 -6.03 -4.75
N ASN A 223 -5.84 -6.70 -4.63
CA ASN A 223 -6.83 -6.78 -5.70
C ASN A 223 -7.49 -5.44 -6.03
N ARG A 224 -7.52 -4.50 -5.06
CA ARG A 224 -8.00 -3.13 -5.31
C ARG A 224 -7.01 -2.29 -6.12
N LEU A 225 -5.73 -2.69 -6.23
CA LEU A 225 -4.74 -1.96 -7.04
C LEU A 225 -5.09 -2.03 -8.53
N SER A 226 -5.53 -3.19 -9.03
CA SER A 226 -6.00 -3.34 -10.42
C SER A 226 -7.22 -2.47 -10.70
N LEU A 227 -8.14 -2.38 -9.72
CA LEU A 227 -9.33 -1.54 -9.81
C LEU A 227 -8.98 -0.05 -9.88
N ALA A 228 -8.07 0.40 -9.01
CA ALA A 228 -7.55 1.76 -9.02
C ALA A 228 -6.87 2.10 -10.35
N GLN A 229 -6.09 1.19 -10.92
CA GLN A 229 -5.46 1.38 -12.23
C GLN A 229 -6.48 1.48 -13.37
N THR A 230 -7.51 0.64 -13.37
CA THR A 230 -8.61 0.73 -14.34
C THR A 230 -9.29 2.10 -14.29
N VAL A 231 -9.62 2.59 -13.09
CA VAL A 231 -10.23 3.92 -12.90
C VAL A 231 -9.26 5.04 -13.29
N TRP A 232 -7.98 4.92 -12.95
CA TRP A 232 -6.97 5.91 -13.29
C TRP A 232 -6.76 6.04 -14.80
N GLN A 233 -6.49 4.93 -15.47
CA GLN A 233 -6.15 4.89 -16.89
C GLN A 233 -7.36 5.24 -17.75
N HIS A 234 -8.52 4.63 -17.48
CA HIS A 234 -9.69 4.73 -18.35
C HIS A 234 -10.77 5.65 -17.82
N GLY A 235 -10.93 5.76 -16.50
CA GLY A 235 -12.09 6.46 -15.89
C GLY A 235 -12.23 7.91 -16.34
N CYS A 236 -11.14 8.67 -16.44
CA CYS A 236 -11.18 10.05 -16.91
C CYS A 236 -11.06 10.23 -18.44
N ALA A 237 -11.16 9.15 -19.23
CA ALA A 237 -11.00 9.23 -20.68
C ALA A 237 -12.03 10.19 -21.30
N SER A 238 -11.57 11.10 -22.17
CA SER A 238 -12.38 12.11 -22.82
C SER A 238 -11.77 12.50 -24.17
N ALA A 239 -12.61 12.88 -25.13
CA ALA A 239 -12.16 13.44 -26.39
C ALA A 239 -11.40 14.78 -26.19
N ASP A 240 -11.72 15.52 -25.13
CA ASP A 240 -10.92 16.67 -24.70
C ASP A 240 -9.80 16.20 -23.74
N ARG A 241 -8.57 16.15 -24.25
CA ARG A 241 -7.37 15.83 -23.46
C ARG A 241 -7.24 16.71 -22.22
N ALA A 242 -7.60 17.98 -22.30
CA ALA A 242 -7.48 18.90 -21.17
C ALA A 242 -8.50 18.60 -20.07
N ALA A 243 -9.72 18.19 -20.43
CA ALA A 243 -10.71 17.69 -19.48
C ALA A 243 -10.25 16.39 -18.80
N ALA A 244 -9.67 15.44 -19.56
CA ALA A 244 -9.16 14.18 -19.01
C ALA A 244 -8.04 14.41 -17.97
N VAL A 245 -7.04 15.24 -18.30
CA VAL A 245 -5.93 15.58 -17.39
C VAL A 245 -6.44 16.27 -16.12
N ARG A 246 -7.37 17.23 -16.25
CA ARG A 246 -7.97 17.92 -15.09
C ARG A 246 -8.79 16.99 -14.20
N CYS A 247 -9.49 16.03 -14.79
CA CYS A 247 -10.21 14.99 -14.05
C CYS A 247 -9.25 14.13 -13.21
N ARG A 248 -8.12 13.67 -13.77
CA ARG A 248 -7.10 12.92 -13.01
C ARG A 248 -6.43 13.78 -11.94
N ALA A 249 -6.13 15.04 -12.23
CA ALA A 249 -5.61 15.99 -11.24
C ALA A 249 -6.58 16.16 -10.07
N ARG A 250 -7.89 16.22 -10.35
CA ARG A 250 -8.92 16.32 -9.32
C ARG A 250 -9.00 15.06 -8.46
N LEU A 251 -8.91 13.87 -9.06
CA LEU A 251 -8.81 12.61 -8.31
C LEU A 251 -7.58 12.59 -7.41
N LEU A 252 -6.40 12.92 -7.95
CA LEU A 252 -5.17 12.96 -7.19
C LEU A 252 -5.25 13.94 -6.01
N TRP A 253 -5.79 15.15 -6.24
CA TRP A 253 -6.05 16.12 -5.17
C TRP A 253 -6.94 15.56 -4.06
N ARG A 254 -8.07 14.93 -4.42
CA ARG A 254 -8.99 14.32 -3.45
C ARG A 254 -8.33 13.18 -2.68
N THR A 255 -7.49 12.37 -3.33
CA THR A 255 -6.69 11.31 -2.71
C THR A 255 -5.67 11.87 -1.72
N LEU A 256 -4.93 12.91 -2.08
CA LEU A 256 -3.95 13.56 -1.20
C LEU A 256 -4.65 14.18 0.02
N LEU A 257 -5.78 14.85 -0.17
CA LEU A 257 -6.58 15.38 0.94
C LEU A 257 -7.03 14.29 1.91
N ASP A 258 -7.59 13.18 1.41
CA ASP A 258 -8.05 12.07 2.26
C ASP A 258 -6.88 11.46 3.04
N ARG A 259 -5.72 11.25 2.38
CA ARG A 259 -4.50 10.76 3.04
C ARG A 259 -3.91 11.73 4.05
N LEU A 260 -4.05 13.04 3.85
CA LEU A 260 -3.70 14.08 4.82
C LEU A 260 -4.74 14.25 5.94
N GLY A 261 -5.78 13.39 5.98
CA GLY A 261 -6.79 13.37 7.03
C GLY A 261 -8.01 14.27 6.76
N SER A 262 -8.08 14.94 5.61
CA SER A 262 -9.22 15.74 5.17
C SER A 262 -10.16 14.90 4.30
N ARG A 263 -11.15 14.27 4.93
CA ARG A 263 -12.12 13.43 4.21
C ARG A 263 -13.20 14.29 3.56
N SER A 264 -13.21 14.33 2.23
CA SER A 264 -14.38 14.78 1.48
C SER A 264 -15.28 13.61 1.12
N GLY A 265 -16.56 13.68 1.51
CA GLY A 265 -17.60 12.83 0.95
C GLY A 265 -18.17 13.42 -0.34
N GLY A 266 -19.16 12.75 -0.91
CA GLY A 266 -19.87 13.20 -2.11
C GLY A 266 -19.94 12.10 -3.17
N ARG A 267 -20.83 12.28 -4.13
CA ARG A 267 -20.94 11.43 -5.33
C ARG A 267 -20.03 12.00 -6.43
N LEU A 268 -19.76 11.18 -7.43
CA LEU A 268 -18.99 11.61 -8.62
C LEU A 268 -19.62 12.84 -9.29
N ALA A 269 -20.94 12.82 -9.45
CA ALA A 269 -21.70 13.90 -10.10
C ALA A 269 -21.69 15.24 -9.34
N ASP A 270 -21.34 15.24 -8.05
CA ASP A 270 -21.34 16.46 -7.24
C ASP A 270 -20.08 17.32 -7.49
N ASP A 271 -19.06 16.79 -8.18
CA ASP A 271 -17.81 17.49 -8.52
C ASP A 271 -17.67 17.67 -10.04
N PRO A 272 -17.89 18.89 -10.59
CA PRO A 272 -17.85 19.12 -12.03
C PRO A 272 -16.52 18.73 -12.69
N ALA A 273 -15.40 18.80 -11.97
CA ALA A 273 -14.10 18.38 -12.50
C ALA A 273 -14.00 16.86 -12.69
N LEU A 274 -14.89 16.08 -12.06
CA LEU A 274 -15.04 14.63 -12.24
C LEU A 274 -16.13 14.26 -13.26
N ALA A 275 -16.69 15.22 -14.01
CA ALA A 275 -17.68 14.93 -15.04
C ALA A 275 -17.21 13.90 -16.09
N PRO A 276 -15.94 13.91 -16.57
CA PRO A 276 -15.45 12.85 -17.45
C PRO A 276 -15.52 11.47 -16.81
N LEU A 277 -15.19 11.37 -15.50
CA LEU A 277 -15.27 10.12 -14.75
C LEU A 277 -16.71 9.62 -14.64
N ALA A 278 -17.66 10.49 -14.28
CA ALA A 278 -19.06 10.11 -14.19
C ALA A 278 -19.63 9.64 -15.54
N ALA A 279 -19.26 10.34 -16.64
CA ALA A 279 -19.69 9.99 -17.99
C ALA A 279 -19.12 8.63 -18.43
N HIS A 280 -17.82 8.41 -18.25
CA HIS A 280 -17.19 7.12 -18.57
C HIS A 280 -17.80 5.98 -17.77
N TRP A 281 -18.07 6.19 -16.48
CA TRP A 281 -18.70 5.20 -15.61
C TRP A 281 -20.09 4.80 -16.13
N ALA A 282 -20.93 5.78 -16.46
CA ALA A 282 -22.27 5.52 -17.00
C ALA A 282 -22.24 4.81 -18.36
N GLN A 283 -21.23 5.09 -19.18
CA GLN A 283 -21.10 4.51 -20.53
C GLN A 283 -20.52 3.09 -20.53
N HIS A 284 -19.46 2.84 -19.74
CA HIS A 284 -18.67 1.61 -19.82
C HIS A 284 -18.91 0.66 -18.65
N TRP A 285 -19.45 1.15 -17.53
CA TRP A 285 -19.80 0.35 -16.35
C TRP A 285 -21.25 0.65 -15.91
N PRO A 286 -22.25 0.46 -16.79
CA PRO A 286 -23.65 0.79 -16.47
C PRO A 286 -24.20 -0.04 -15.30
N ASP A 287 -23.77 -1.30 -15.18
CA ASP A 287 -24.10 -2.19 -14.06
C ASP A 287 -23.13 -2.06 -12.87
N GLY A 288 -22.32 -1.00 -12.87
CA GLY A 288 -21.27 -0.75 -11.90
C GLY A 288 -19.96 -1.47 -12.22
N LEU A 289 -18.88 -0.95 -11.64
CA LEU A 289 -17.54 -1.50 -11.82
C LEU A 289 -17.37 -2.71 -10.86
N PRO A 290 -17.11 -3.93 -11.35
CA PRO A 290 -17.04 -5.12 -10.51
C PRO A 290 -15.83 -5.07 -9.57
N VAL A 291 -16.07 -5.34 -8.29
CA VAL A 291 -15.03 -5.44 -7.26
C VAL A 291 -14.45 -6.86 -7.29
N PRO A 292 -13.14 -7.04 -7.53
CA PRO A 292 -12.55 -8.36 -7.65
C PRO A 292 -12.68 -9.18 -6.36
N ASN A 293 -12.87 -10.50 -6.50
CA ASN A 293 -12.98 -11.44 -5.39
C ASN A 293 -11.73 -12.34 -5.30
N PRO A 294 -10.80 -12.09 -4.36
CA PRO A 294 -9.60 -12.90 -4.21
C PRO A 294 -9.81 -14.19 -3.41
N ASP A 295 -10.98 -14.38 -2.81
CA ASP A 295 -11.19 -15.39 -1.78
C ASP A 295 -11.36 -16.78 -2.37
N ILE A 296 -10.52 -17.70 -1.91
CA ILE A 296 -10.77 -19.13 -2.06
C ILE A 296 -11.47 -19.63 -0.78
N PRO A 297 -12.50 -20.49 -0.86
CA PRO A 297 -13.15 -21.01 0.35
C PRO A 297 -12.17 -21.74 1.28
N ASN A 298 -12.32 -21.56 2.59
CA ASN A 298 -11.53 -22.24 3.60
C ASN A 298 -11.75 -23.76 3.54
N ARG A 299 -10.67 -24.52 3.40
CA ARG A 299 -10.66 -25.98 3.41
C ARG A 299 -10.15 -26.45 4.75
N GLN A 300 -10.80 -27.46 5.31
CA GLN A 300 -10.43 -28.09 6.58
C GLN A 300 -9.96 -29.52 6.32
N PRO A 301 -8.66 -29.75 6.05
CA PRO A 301 -8.17 -31.08 5.68
C PRO A 301 -8.46 -32.14 6.76
N PHE A 302 -8.54 -31.73 8.02
CA PHE A 302 -8.71 -32.62 9.17
C PHE A 302 -10.07 -32.51 9.85
N ALA A 303 -11.11 -32.00 9.17
CA ALA A 303 -12.45 -31.83 9.76
C ALA A 303 -13.05 -33.14 10.30
N ALA A 304 -12.71 -34.29 9.69
CA ALA A 304 -13.17 -35.60 10.13
C ALA A 304 -12.35 -36.18 11.31
N THR A 305 -11.24 -35.55 11.68
CA THR A 305 -10.36 -36.02 12.77
C THR A 305 -10.81 -35.40 14.09
N LEU A 306 -11.28 -36.24 15.01
CA LEU A 306 -11.69 -35.79 16.34
C LEU A 306 -10.48 -35.39 17.18
N PRO A 307 -10.59 -34.43 18.13
CA PRO A 307 -9.45 -33.93 18.90
C PRO A 307 -8.63 -34.99 19.65
N TRP A 308 -9.29 -36.09 20.06
CA TRP A 308 -8.70 -37.22 20.78
C TRP A 308 -8.20 -38.35 19.88
N GLN A 309 -8.42 -38.28 18.57
CA GLN A 309 -7.88 -39.26 17.63
C GLN A 309 -6.41 -38.97 17.35
N ALA A 310 -5.63 -40.03 17.13
CA ALA A 310 -4.30 -39.90 16.58
C ALA A 310 -4.38 -39.24 15.21
N LEU A 311 -3.47 -38.31 14.95
CA LEU A 311 -3.41 -37.66 13.64
C LEU A 311 -2.94 -38.65 12.57
N PRO A 312 -3.49 -38.57 11.35
CA PRO A 312 -3.08 -39.44 10.28
C PRO A 312 -1.63 -39.15 9.89
N THR A 313 -0.79 -40.18 9.97
CA THR A 313 0.61 -40.16 9.48
C THR A 313 0.82 -41.14 8.32
N ASP A 314 -0.18 -41.95 8.00
CA ASP A 314 -0.14 -42.88 6.87
C ASP A 314 -0.12 -42.10 5.53
N PRO A 315 0.85 -42.37 4.63
CA PRO A 315 0.96 -41.66 3.35
C PRO A 315 -0.25 -41.80 2.42
N ALA A 316 -0.97 -42.94 2.45
CA ALA A 316 -2.13 -43.12 1.59
C ALA A 316 -3.31 -42.26 2.08
N GLU A 317 -3.53 -42.19 3.39
CA GLU A 317 -4.51 -41.28 3.98
C GLU A 317 -4.16 -39.81 3.77
N LEU A 318 -2.89 -39.42 3.99
CA LEU A 318 -2.45 -38.04 3.72
C LEU A 318 -2.61 -37.65 2.26
N ARG A 319 -2.46 -38.59 1.32
CA ARG A 319 -2.75 -38.35 -0.10
C ARG A 319 -4.23 -38.07 -0.33
N ARG A 320 -5.13 -38.87 0.26
CA ARG A 320 -6.58 -38.63 0.17
C ARG A 320 -6.98 -37.29 0.76
N ILE A 321 -6.39 -36.90 1.89
CA ILE A 321 -6.65 -35.60 2.53
C ILE A 321 -6.10 -34.44 1.68
N ALA A 322 -4.99 -34.66 0.97
CA ALA A 322 -4.39 -33.67 0.07
C ALA A 322 -5.24 -33.40 -1.18
N ASP A 323 -6.12 -34.33 -1.57
CA ASP A 323 -7.00 -34.13 -2.71
C ASP A 323 -7.97 -32.97 -2.45
N VAL A 324 -8.07 -32.08 -3.45
CA VAL A 324 -8.86 -30.85 -3.36
C VAL A 324 -10.18 -31.07 -4.09
N ALA A 325 -11.29 -31.04 -3.36
CA ALA A 325 -12.62 -31.08 -3.98
C ALA A 325 -12.88 -29.81 -4.80
N GLU A 326 -13.68 -29.93 -5.87
CA GLU A 326 -13.98 -28.86 -6.84
C GLU A 326 -14.34 -27.51 -6.19
N ARG A 327 -15.20 -27.51 -5.16
CA ARG A 327 -15.61 -26.27 -4.46
C ARG A 327 -14.47 -25.53 -3.75
N PHE A 328 -13.35 -26.20 -3.51
CA PHE A 328 -12.14 -25.66 -2.89
C PHE A 328 -11.02 -25.44 -3.91
N ASP A 329 -11.22 -25.84 -5.17
CA ASP A 329 -10.22 -25.68 -6.22
C ASP A 329 -10.07 -24.19 -6.58
N PRO A 330 -8.85 -23.64 -6.65
CA PRO A 330 -8.62 -22.26 -7.10
C PRO A 330 -9.15 -21.96 -8.52
N LEU A 331 -9.39 -22.98 -9.34
CA LEU A 331 -10.00 -22.87 -10.67
C LEU A 331 -11.51 -22.61 -10.64
N ALA A 332 -12.18 -22.85 -9.50
CA ALA A 332 -13.60 -22.54 -9.37
C ALA A 332 -13.83 -21.04 -9.64
N LEU A 333 -14.77 -20.74 -10.53
CA LEU A 333 -15.11 -19.35 -10.89
C LEU A 333 -15.67 -18.61 -9.68
N ARG A 334 -15.19 -17.38 -9.47
CA ARG A 334 -15.61 -16.54 -8.36
C ARG A 334 -16.41 -15.35 -8.87
N ALA A 335 -17.59 -15.15 -8.29
CA ALA A 335 -18.36 -13.94 -8.53
C ALA A 335 -17.65 -12.72 -7.89
N PRO A 336 -17.79 -11.52 -8.48
CA PRO A 336 -17.34 -10.27 -7.85
C PRO A 336 -17.90 -10.10 -6.44
N LEU A 337 -17.17 -9.41 -5.57
CA LEU A 337 -17.64 -9.10 -4.20
C LEU A 337 -18.81 -8.11 -4.19
N GLY A 338 -18.97 -7.35 -5.27
CA GLY A 338 -20.00 -6.34 -5.46
C GLY A 338 -19.68 -5.49 -6.68
N HIS A 339 -20.44 -4.42 -6.86
CA HIS A 339 -20.25 -3.46 -7.94
C HIS A 339 -20.23 -2.05 -7.35
N TRP A 340 -19.38 -1.18 -7.90
CA TRP A 340 -19.36 0.25 -7.56
C TRP A 340 -20.16 1.03 -8.61
N HIS A 341 -21.29 1.61 -8.22
CA HIS A 341 -22.15 2.39 -9.12
C HIS A 341 -21.85 3.88 -9.04
N ALA A 342 -22.00 4.61 -10.14
CA ALA A 342 -21.60 6.02 -10.22
C ALA A 342 -22.43 6.95 -9.31
N ASP A 343 -23.68 6.58 -9.05
CA ASP A 343 -24.65 7.30 -8.23
C ASP A 343 -24.56 6.98 -6.74
N ASP A 344 -23.84 5.92 -6.36
CA ASP A 344 -23.58 5.56 -4.98
C ASP A 344 -22.67 6.57 -4.28
N ALA A 345 -23.09 7.04 -3.11
CA ALA A 345 -22.28 7.93 -2.26
C ALA A 345 -20.98 7.29 -1.74
N ALA A 346 -20.84 5.97 -1.85
CA ALA A 346 -19.64 5.23 -1.46
C ALA A 346 -18.59 5.12 -2.57
N THR A 347 -18.95 5.30 -3.85
CA THR A 347 -18.06 5.02 -4.98
C THR A 347 -16.87 5.96 -5.01
N LEU A 348 -17.07 7.27 -4.92
CA LEU A 348 -15.95 8.22 -4.89
C LEU A 348 -15.02 7.98 -3.67
N PRO A 349 -15.52 7.81 -2.43
CA PRO A 349 -14.69 7.39 -1.31
C PRO A 349 -13.90 6.10 -1.54
N ASN A 350 -14.50 5.10 -2.18
CA ASN A 350 -13.83 3.83 -2.48
C ASN A 350 -12.72 4.00 -3.52
N VAL A 351 -12.96 4.79 -4.57
CA VAL A 351 -11.95 5.16 -5.58
C VAL A 351 -10.79 5.92 -4.94
N ILE A 352 -11.09 6.94 -4.13
CA ILE A 352 -10.10 7.74 -3.40
C ILE A 352 -9.24 6.83 -2.51
N HIS A 353 -9.87 5.93 -1.77
CA HIS A 353 -9.17 4.97 -0.91
C HIS A 353 -8.28 4.01 -1.71
N ALA A 354 -8.77 3.48 -2.84
CA ALA A 354 -8.02 2.58 -3.70
C ALA A 354 -6.80 3.27 -4.33
N LEU A 355 -6.96 4.48 -4.86
CA LEU A 355 -5.84 5.32 -5.34
C LEU A 355 -4.86 5.66 -4.22
N GLY A 356 -5.37 5.90 -3.01
CA GLY A 356 -4.56 6.17 -1.83
C GLY A 356 -3.56 5.06 -1.52
N GLN A 357 -3.82 3.81 -1.90
CA GLN A 357 -2.90 2.68 -1.67
C GLN A 357 -1.60 2.75 -2.49
N PHE A 358 -1.48 3.70 -3.43
CA PHE A 358 -0.24 3.98 -4.17
C PHE A 358 0.70 4.96 -3.46
N ILE A 359 0.25 5.55 -2.34
CA ILE A 359 1.01 6.54 -1.58
C ILE A 359 1.36 5.93 -0.21
N ALA A 360 2.65 5.86 0.11
CA ALA A 360 3.08 5.35 1.40
C ALA A 360 2.83 6.38 2.51
N ASP A 361 2.60 5.93 3.74
CA ASP A 361 2.47 6.74 4.94
C ASP A 361 3.71 7.60 5.20
N VAL A 362 4.91 7.08 4.88
CA VAL A 362 6.14 7.86 4.97
C VAL A 362 6.17 9.03 3.98
N ASP A 363 5.59 8.86 2.79
CA ASP A 363 5.48 9.91 1.77
C ASP A 363 4.51 11.00 2.23
N ILE A 364 3.36 10.60 2.80
CA ILE A 364 2.37 11.52 3.37
C ILE A 364 2.93 12.27 4.58
N THR A 365 3.70 11.59 5.43
CA THR A 365 4.34 12.21 6.60
C THR A 365 5.37 13.25 6.17
N ALA A 366 6.18 12.95 5.15
CA ALA A 366 7.14 13.89 4.58
C ALA A 366 6.43 15.10 3.94
N LEU A 367 5.35 14.85 3.18
CA LEU A 367 4.53 15.90 2.58
C LEU A 367 3.90 16.81 3.65
N ASP A 368 3.24 16.25 4.68
CA ASP A 368 2.65 17.06 5.75
C ASP A 368 3.73 17.86 6.50
N HIS A 369 4.92 17.28 6.72
CA HIS A 369 6.04 18.02 7.30
C HIS A 369 6.47 19.22 6.45
N ALA A 370 6.60 19.05 5.13
CA ALA A 370 6.94 20.13 4.21
C ALA A 370 5.88 21.24 4.20
N LEU A 371 4.59 20.87 4.09
CA LEU A 371 3.47 21.83 4.13
C LEU A 371 3.45 22.62 5.45
N ARG A 372 3.77 21.96 6.56
CA ARG A 372 3.89 22.62 7.87
C ARG A 372 5.07 23.58 7.96
N GLY A 373 6.10 23.45 7.14
CA GLY A 373 7.26 24.34 7.12
C GLY A 373 7.06 25.59 6.24
N ALA A 374 6.09 25.57 5.33
CA ALA A 374 5.87 26.63 4.36
C ALA A 374 5.54 27.98 5.01
N ALA A 375 6.13 29.06 4.48
CA ALA A 375 5.91 30.43 4.95
C ALA A 375 4.83 31.15 4.13
N GLY A 376 4.32 32.28 4.65
CA GLY A 376 3.41 33.17 3.89
C GLY A 376 1.98 32.66 3.71
N MET A 377 1.57 31.64 4.47
CA MET A 377 0.25 31.04 4.36
C MET A 377 -0.83 31.98 4.92
N ARG A 378 -1.99 32.00 4.25
CA ARG A 378 -3.17 32.68 4.81
C ARG A 378 -3.58 31.97 6.09
N ALA A 379 -3.65 32.73 7.18
CA ALA A 379 -4.04 32.23 8.48
C ALA A 379 -5.36 32.86 8.92
N GLU A 380 -6.21 32.05 9.52
CA GLU A 380 -7.47 32.46 10.14
C GLU A 380 -7.44 32.08 11.61
N SER A 381 -7.76 33.05 12.48
CA SER A 381 -7.85 32.82 13.91
C SER A 381 -9.32 32.79 14.32
N LEU A 382 -9.76 31.68 14.91
CA LEU A 382 -11.12 31.52 15.41
C LEU A 382 -11.09 31.49 16.94
N THR A 383 -11.98 32.26 17.57
CA THR A 383 -12.18 32.20 19.02
C THR A 383 -13.32 31.24 19.33
N LEU A 384 -13.05 30.25 20.17
CA LEU A 384 -14.03 29.24 20.55
C LEU A 384 -14.80 29.67 21.80
N GLU A 385 -16.08 29.36 21.82
CA GLU A 385 -16.92 29.42 23.02
C GLU A 385 -16.72 28.14 23.82
N CYS A 386 -16.25 28.25 25.06
CA CYS A 386 -15.82 27.08 25.83
C CYS A 386 -16.42 27.04 27.23
N THR A 387 -16.86 25.85 27.64
CA THR A 387 -17.10 25.50 29.04
C THR A 387 -15.83 24.89 29.61
N ARG A 388 -15.33 25.46 30.72
CA ARG A 388 -14.11 25.02 31.41
C ARG A 388 -14.48 24.34 32.73
N ARG A 389 -13.94 23.15 32.98
CA ARG A 389 -14.14 22.41 34.24
C ARG A 389 -12.79 22.09 34.88
N LEU A 390 -12.48 22.80 35.96
CA LEU A 390 -11.25 22.60 36.72
C LEU A 390 -11.31 21.29 37.52
N ARG A 391 -10.24 20.50 37.45
CA ARG A 391 -9.99 19.30 38.25
C ARG A 391 -8.62 19.44 38.93
N PRO A 392 -8.32 18.68 39.99
CA PRO A 392 -7.10 18.85 40.78
C PRO A 392 -5.78 18.82 39.99
N ALA A 393 -5.71 18.09 38.87
CA ALA A 393 -4.49 17.93 38.06
C ALA A 393 -4.69 18.24 36.56
N ARG A 394 -5.88 18.71 36.17
CA ARG A 394 -6.20 18.98 34.77
C ARG A 394 -7.39 19.92 34.63
N GLU A 395 -7.54 20.46 33.44
CA GLU A 395 -8.73 21.18 33.03
C GLU A 395 -9.41 20.42 31.88
N ASP A 396 -10.71 20.16 32.04
CA ASP A 396 -11.52 19.59 30.97
C ASP A 396 -12.18 20.75 30.19
N LEU A 397 -11.96 20.77 28.88
CA LEU A 397 -12.43 21.79 27.95
C LEU A 397 -13.49 21.20 27.03
N ASP A 398 -14.58 21.94 26.86
CA ASP A 398 -15.60 21.63 25.86
C ASP A 398 -15.96 22.90 25.11
N CYS A 399 -15.58 22.95 23.83
CA CYS A 399 -15.53 24.16 23.03
C CYS A 399 -16.30 24.00 21.72
N GLN A 400 -16.91 25.09 21.26
CA GLN A 400 -17.65 25.15 20.01
C GLN A 400 -17.47 26.49 19.28
N HIS A 401 -17.80 26.53 18.00
CA HIS A 401 -17.80 27.73 17.17
C HIS A 401 -18.95 27.67 16.16
N ALA A 402 -19.45 28.83 15.73
CA ALA A 402 -20.58 28.95 14.81
C ALA A 402 -20.36 28.25 13.45
N SER A 403 -19.11 28.03 13.05
CA SER A 403 -18.75 27.28 11.84
C SER A 403 -18.96 25.75 11.95
N GLY A 404 -19.48 25.26 13.08
CA GLY A 404 -19.64 23.83 13.36
C GLY A 404 -18.38 23.14 13.91
N LEU A 405 -17.34 23.92 14.23
CA LEU A 405 -16.14 23.38 14.86
C LEU A 405 -16.42 23.07 16.33
N ALA A 406 -15.98 21.89 16.78
CA ALA A 406 -16.08 21.49 18.18
C ALA A 406 -14.78 20.82 18.66
N LEU A 407 -14.40 21.10 19.90
CA LEU A 407 -13.20 20.56 20.55
C LEU A 407 -13.53 20.16 21.97
N SER A 408 -13.36 18.88 22.29
CA SER A 408 -13.35 18.39 23.67
C SER A 408 -11.94 17.89 23.99
N ALA A 409 -11.32 18.44 25.04
CA ALA A 409 -9.92 18.18 25.35
C ALA A 409 -9.63 18.21 26.85
N ARG A 410 -8.55 17.55 27.23
CA ARG A 410 -7.99 17.53 28.59
C ARG A 410 -6.64 18.24 28.57
N HIS A 411 -6.57 19.38 29.25
CA HIS A 411 -5.36 20.17 29.41
C HIS A 411 -4.66 19.81 30.72
N SER A 412 -3.38 19.46 30.63
CA SER A 412 -2.50 19.17 31.79
C SER A 412 -1.10 19.71 31.52
N ALA A 413 -0.64 20.68 32.30
CA ALA A 413 0.67 21.32 32.17
C ALA A 413 0.98 21.73 30.70
N ASP A 414 1.87 20.98 30.04
CA ASP A 414 2.37 21.22 28.69
C ASP A 414 1.72 20.32 27.62
N ARG A 415 0.66 19.59 27.99
CA ARG A 415 -0.05 18.68 27.09
C ARG A 415 -1.54 19.02 27.02
N LEU A 416 -2.06 19.02 25.80
CA LEU A 416 -3.49 19.09 25.51
C LEU A 416 -3.89 17.81 24.76
N ARG A 417 -4.52 16.89 25.47
CA ARG A 417 -5.03 15.65 24.89
C ARG A 417 -6.44 15.90 24.34
N VAL A 418 -6.59 15.80 23.03
CA VAL A 418 -7.88 15.99 22.37
C VAL A 418 -8.64 14.66 22.36
N ASP A 419 -9.82 14.65 22.96
CA ASP A 419 -10.70 13.48 22.99
C ASP A 419 -11.65 13.47 21.80
N ARG A 420 -12.07 14.67 21.37
CA ARG A 420 -12.90 14.87 20.19
C ARG A 420 -12.51 16.17 19.51
N LEU A 421 -12.34 16.13 18.19
CA LEU A 421 -12.18 17.30 17.34
C LEU A 421 -13.13 17.15 16.15
N VAL A 422 -13.89 18.19 15.87
CA VAL A 422 -14.75 18.30 14.69
C VAL A 422 -14.30 19.53 13.94
N LEU A 423 -13.79 19.36 12.72
CA LEU A 423 -13.40 20.45 11.82
C LEU A 423 -14.38 20.43 10.66
N GLY A 424 -15.48 21.18 10.74
CA GLY A 424 -16.58 21.15 9.76
C GLY A 424 -17.62 20.07 10.06
N ALA A 425 -18.07 19.31 9.05
CA ALA A 425 -19.21 18.41 9.20
C ALA A 425 -18.91 17.03 9.83
N ARG A 426 -17.63 16.65 9.99
CA ARG A 426 -17.24 15.32 10.48
C ARG A 426 -16.15 15.38 11.55
N PRO A 427 -16.10 14.42 12.50
CA PRO A 427 -15.00 14.30 13.43
C PRO A 427 -13.67 14.02 12.72
N ALA A 428 -12.61 14.71 13.14
CA ALA A 428 -11.24 14.40 12.73
C ALA A 428 -10.83 13.03 13.28
N ARG A 429 -10.07 12.25 12.50
CA ARG A 429 -9.53 10.95 12.93
C ARG A 429 -8.10 11.11 13.43
N ALA A 430 -7.71 10.23 14.36
CA ALA A 430 -6.34 10.10 14.83
C ALA A 430 -5.67 11.43 15.22
N VAL A 431 -6.40 12.28 15.96
CA VAL A 431 -5.90 13.59 16.39
C VAL A 431 -4.71 13.37 17.35
N PRO A 432 -3.49 13.83 16.99
CA PRO A 432 -2.36 13.70 17.88
C PRO A 432 -2.58 14.57 19.12
N PRO A 433 -1.90 14.26 20.25
CA PRO A 433 -1.84 15.21 21.35
C PRO A 433 -1.18 16.51 20.87
N PHE A 434 -1.58 17.62 21.47
CA PHE A 434 -0.91 18.89 21.27
C PHE A 434 0.05 19.15 22.43
N LEU A 435 1.24 19.66 22.13
CA LEU A 435 2.30 19.95 23.08
C LEU A 435 2.56 21.45 23.13
N ARG A 436 2.83 21.98 24.32
CA ARG A 436 3.18 23.37 24.52
C ARG A 436 4.56 23.65 23.92
N GLY A 437 4.62 24.55 22.95
CA GLY A 437 5.86 25.05 22.36
C GLY A 437 6.49 26.16 23.19
N ALA A 438 7.69 26.59 22.80
CA ALA A 438 8.41 27.70 23.43
C ALA A 438 7.66 29.05 23.33
N ASP A 439 6.73 29.18 22.37
CA ASP A 439 5.83 30.33 22.22
C ASP A 439 4.64 30.30 23.19
N GLY A 440 4.59 29.30 24.07
CA GLY A 440 3.51 29.10 25.05
C GLY A 440 2.22 28.56 24.44
N ARG A 441 2.18 28.22 23.15
CA ARG A 441 0.99 27.73 22.43
C ARG A 441 1.06 26.23 22.21
N PHE A 442 -0.07 25.60 21.98
CA PHE A 442 -0.15 24.15 21.78
C PHE A 442 -0.10 23.81 20.29
N HIS A 443 0.87 22.99 19.89
CA HIS A 443 1.09 22.54 18.51
C HIS A 443 0.88 21.03 18.41
N PRO A 444 0.35 20.50 17.30
CA PRO A 444 0.14 19.06 17.15
C PRO A 444 1.49 18.33 17.17
N ALA A 445 1.60 17.24 17.93
CA ALA A 445 2.82 16.41 18.01
C ALA A 445 3.01 15.49 16.80
N GLY A 446 2.10 15.54 15.82
CA GLY A 446 2.06 14.68 14.64
C GLY A 446 1.36 15.39 13.49
N PRO A 447 0.75 14.64 12.55
CA PRO A 447 0.02 15.23 11.42
C PRO A 447 -1.00 16.27 11.87
N ALA A 448 -1.04 17.41 11.18
CA ALA A 448 -1.96 18.48 11.54
C ALA A 448 -3.39 18.10 11.13
N PRO A 449 -4.40 18.13 12.03
CA PRO A 449 -5.79 17.95 11.65
C PRO A 449 -6.24 19.02 10.66
N ARG A 450 -7.07 18.67 9.67
CA ARG A 450 -7.49 19.57 8.59
C ARG A 450 -9.00 19.70 8.48
N THR A 451 -9.48 20.87 8.05
CA THR A 451 -10.88 21.07 7.64
C THR A 451 -11.17 20.32 6.32
N PRO A 452 -12.43 20.16 5.88
CA PRO A 452 -12.78 19.51 4.61
C PRO A 452 -12.25 20.27 3.38
N ASP A 453 -12.05 21.58 3.53
CA ASP A 453 -11.43 22.44 2.51
C ASP A 453 -9.89 22.41 2.57
N GLY A 454 -9.34 21.71 3.56
CA GLY A 454 -7.93 21.38 3.69
C GLY A 454 -7.11 22.30 4.60
N ALA A 455 -7.72 23.31 5.24
CA ALA A 455 -7.03 24.21 6.16
C ALA A 455 -6.55 23.45 7.41
N ALA A 456 -5.26 23.53 7.72
CA ALA A 456 -4.63 22.83 8.83
C ALA A 456 -4.81 23.57 10.17
N LEU A 457 -5.17 22.83 11.22
CA LEU A 457 -5.12 23.29 12.60
C LEU A 457 -3.67 23.28 13.11
N ARG A 458 -3.05 24.47 13.08
CA ARG A 458 -1.63 24.65 13.39
C ARG A 458 -1.35 24.74 14.87
N ARG A 459 -2.20 25.48 15.57
CA ARG A 459 -2.02 25.71 17.00
C ARG A 459 -3.32 26.04 17.71
N ILE A 460 -3.31 25.79 19.01
CA ILE A 460 -4.35 26.15 19.96
C ILE A 460 -3.70 27.05 21.02
N GLU A 461 -4.29 28.22 21.23
CA GLU A 461 -3.88 29.20 22.23
C GLU A 461 -4.91 29.19 23.36
N LEU A 462 -4.45 28.90 24.57
CA LEU A 462 -5.27 28.83 25.77
C LEU A 462 -4.92 30.02 26.66
N THR A 463 -5.87 30.93 26.87
CA THR A 463 -5.77 32.02 27.84
C THR A 463 -6.81 31.82 28.95
N PRO A 464 -6.75 32.58 30.06
CA PRO A 464 -7.81 32.55 31.09
C PRO A 464 -9.20 32.86 30.53
N ASP A 465 -9.29 33.74 29.53
CA ASP A 465 -10.56 34.29 29.05
C ASP A 465 -11.00 33.73 27.70
N SER A 466 -10.12 33.07 26.95
CA SER A 466 -10.42 32.62 25.61
C SER A 466 -9.60 31.41 25.18
N ILE A 467 -10.19 30.61 24.32
CA ILE A 467 -9.46 29.57 23.57
C ILE A 467 -9.52 29.96 22.11
N ARG A 468 -8.36 30.12 21.49
CA ARG A 468 -8.24 30.45 20.07
C ARG A 468 -7.57 29.31 19.33
N ILE A 469 -8.00 29.08 18.11
CA ILE A 469 -7.34 28.17 17.19
C ILE A 469 -6.82 28.95 15.99
N LEU A 470 -5.71 28.50 15.44
CA LEU A 470 -5.18 29.00 14.17
C LEU A 470 -5.34 27.94 13.10
N LEU A 471 -6.14 28.27 12.08
CA LEU A 471 -6.23 27.52 10.84
C LEU A 471 -5.34 28.18 9.79
N THR A 472 -4.60 27.39 9.02
CA THR A 472 -3.80 27.89 7.89
C THR A 472 -4.13 27.15 6.62
N ASP A 473 -4.23 27.88 5.51
CA ASP A 473 -4.29 27.29 4.18
C ASP A 473 -2.87 26.96 3.70
N ASP A 474 -2.33 25.86 4.22
CA ASP A 474 -1.00 25.34 3.92
C ASP A 474 -0.98 24.45 2.67
N LEU A 475 -2.13 24.22 2.04
CA LEU A 475 -2.22 23.46 0.79
C LEU A 475 -2.09 24.32 -0.47
N GLY A 476 -1.97 25.64 -0.34
CA GLY A 476 -1.71 26.54 -1.46
C GLY A 476 -0.52 26.10 -2.34
N PRO A 477 0.65 25.80 -1.75
CA PRO A 477 1.79 25.27 -2.49
C PRO A 477 1.49 23.96 -3.22
N LEU A 478 0.72 23.06 -2.58
CA LEU A 478 0.32 21.78 -3.20
C LEU A 478 -0.60 22.00 -4.41
N ARG A 479 -1.60 22.89 -4.30
CA ARG A 479 -2.47 23.24 -5.44
C ARG A 479 -1.68 23.82 -6.60
N ALA A 480 -0.77 24.77 -6.32
CA ALA A 480 0.09 25.35 -7.34
C ALA A 480 1.03 24.31 -7.99
N HIS A 481 1.45 23.29 -7.25
CA HIS A 481 2.21 22.18 -7.82
C HIS A 481 1.35 21.31 -8.74
N LEU A 482 0.13 20.97 -8.34
CA LEU A 482 -0.80 20.21 -9.20
C LEU A 482 -1.16 20.98 -10.47
N ASP A 483 -1.36 22.30 -10.39
CA ASP A 483 -1.61 23.13 -11.57
C ASP A 483 -0.43 23.11 -12.55
N ARG A 484 0.81 23.14 -12.03
CA ARG A 484 2.02 22.95 -12.86
C ARG A 484 2.07 21.56 -13.48
N LEU A 485 1.77 20.52 -12.72
CA LEU A 485 1.74 19.15 -13.22
C LEU A 485 0.71 18.96 -14.34
N VAL A 486 -0.45 19.61 -14.24
CA VAL A 486 -1.45 19.68 -15.31
C VAL A 486 -0.86 20.36 -16.55
N ALA A 487 -0.24 21.53 -16.39
CA ALA A 487 0.38 22.25 -17.50
C ALA A 487 1.48 21.42 -18.19
N ASP A 488 2.36 20.80 -17.42
CA ASP A 488 3.45 19.95 -17.92
C ASP A 488 2.92 18.71 -18.64
N THR A 489 1.87 18.08 -18.12
CA THR A 489 1.22 16.92 -18.78
C THR A 489 0.57 17.31 -20.11
N LEU A 490 -0.05 18.50 -20.17
CA LEU A 490 -0.65 19.01 -21.41
C LEU A 490 0.43 19.40 -22.44
N ALA A 491 1.56 19.92 -21.98
CA ALA A 491 2.72 20.22 -22.81
C ALA A 491 3.51 18.97 -23.24
N GLY A 492 3.27 17.81 -22.61
CA GLY A 492 3.99 16.56 -22.88
C GLY A 492 5.36 16.46 -22.18
N HIS A 493 5.60 17.31 -21.16
CA HIS A 493 6.80 17.28 -20.33
C HIS A 493 6.68 16.29 -19.15
N SER A 494 5.47 15.78 -18.89
CA SER A 494 5.17 14.82 -17.82
C SER A 494 4.09 13.85 -18.27
N ASP A 495 4.15 12.62 -17.76
CA ASP A 495 3.13 11.57 -17.93
C ASP A 495 2.33 11.34 -16.64
N ALA A 496 2.60 12.09 -15.57
CA ALA A 496 2.05 11.86 -14.24
C ALA A 496 0.51 11.96 -14.16
N LEU A 497 -0.13 12.67 -15.10
CA LEU A 497 -1.60 12.78 -15.21
C LEU A 497 -2.10 12.25 -16.57
N ALA A 498 -1.28 11.48 -17.28
CA ALA A 498 -1.65 10.79 -18.51
C ALA A 498 -2.54 9.56 -18.20
N ASP A 499 -2.92 8.84 -19.25
CA ASP A 499 -3.62 7.56 -19.21
C ASP A 499 -2.68 6.35 -18.99
N ALA A 500 -1.40 6.59 -18.73
CA ALA A 500 -0.44 5.57 -18.32
C ALA A 500 -0.74 5.05 -16.89
N PRO A 501 -0.24 3.85 -16.53
CA PRO A 501 -0.32 3.35 -15.16
C PRO A 501 0.18 4.34 -14.14
N LEU A 502 -0.52 4.50 -13.01
CA LEU A 502 -0.13 5.38 -11.92
C LEU A 502 1.11 4.82 -11.21
N PRO A 503 2.33 5.39 -11.40
CA PRO A 503 3.51 4.91 -10.69
C PRO A 503 3.62 5.63 -9.34
N ARG A 504 4.06 4.94 -8.28
CA ARG A 504 4.32 5.60 -6.98
C ARG A 504 5.24 6.80 -7.15
N ALA A 505 6.28 6.71 -7.98
CA ALA A 505 7.24 7.80 -8.18
C ALA A 505 6.59 9.09 -8.71
N ALA A 506 5.53 9.02 -9.52
CA ALA A 506 4.88 10.21 -10.07
C ALA A 506 3.98 10.95 -9.08
N VAL A 507 3.70 10.39 -7.90
CA VAL A 507 2.78 11.00 -6.94
C VAL A 507 3.52 11.87 -5.89
N PRO A 508 4.46 11.37 -5.07
CA PRO A 508 5.14 12.20 -4.07
C PRO A 508 6.36 12.95 -4.61
N ALA A 509 7.07 12.40 -5.61
CA ALA A 509 8.35 12.96 -6.04
C ALA A 509 8.23 14.34 -6.70
N PRO A 510 7.19 14.63 -7.52
CA PRO A 510 6.98 16.01 -7.97
C PRO A 510 6.65 16.94 -6.79
N LEU A 511 5.91 16.43 -5.80
CA LEU A 511 5.46 17.17 -4.63
C LEU A 511 6.57 17.43 -3.59
N LEU A 512 7.83 17.06 -3.84
CA LEU A 512 8.97 17.29 -2.95
C LEU A 512 10.22 17.64 -3.79
N PRO A 513 11.01 18.68 -3.44
CA PRO A 513 10.91 19.53 -2.28
C PRO A 513 9.91 20.67 -2.52
N LEU A 514 8.82 20.69 -1.76
CA LEU A 514 8.07 21.93 -1.61
C LEU A 514 8.96 22.91 -0.82
N PRO A 515 9.21 24.13 -1.34
CA PRO A 515 9.92 25.18 -0.64
C PRO A 515 9.12 25.77 0.53
#